data_AF-A0A0A0KX68-F1
#
_entry.id   AF-A0A0A0KX68-F1
#
_cell.length_a   1.000
_cell.length_b   1.000
_cell.length_c   1.000
_cell.angle_alpha   90.00
_cell.angle_beta   90.00
_cell.angle_gamma   90.00
#
_symmetry.space_group_name_H-M   'P 1'
#
loop_
_entity.id
_entity.type
_entity.pdbx_description
1 polymer ?
#
loop_
_entity_poly.entity_id
_entity_poly.type
_entity_poly.pdbx_seq_one_letter_code
_entity_poly.pdbx_strand_id
1 'polypeptide(L)'
;MASNIIAIVSVIPKINETFPSDDTLLLFFASSDLDRDGQQKPLIGGVAELIKNESTAEKYKYVAKIQVPKGFGEIGAVIVELKDDSSEKFIDTVIVANPTSHNTITFSCTSWVQPKSLIPDQRRVFFSTKSNIEIDFDPKSEQRSTESFYVPRDEAFSEVKQKMFPSNPGKKDKLGAKPFTDFTQIDLMFRDGIAPPSNPHEILQFNIISTLNASNQPAPPPVQPIPVQPNTPVIKFPPPEALKRDKFNWLSDSEFARQTIAGLNPYCIQLVKSWPLKSELDPVEYGPQESAFTTELVQKLIGSSITVEEAIAQKKLFVLDYHDTLMQYVEKVRSIKRTTLYGSRTLFFLNDDDTLSPLGIELTRPPMAGKPQWKQVFSPSTQATNAWLWRLAKAHVLAHDSCVHQLVIHWNENNELKNRRGAGLVPYEVLKPTSGFGVTGKGVPYSVST
;
A
#
# COMPACT_ATOMS: atom_id res chain seq x y z
N MET A 1 3.69 15.08 53.19
CA MET A 1 4.80 14.11 53.06
C MET A 1 5.10 13.95 51.57
N ALA A 2 6.36 13.72 51.20
CA ALA A 2 6.70 13.31 49.84
C ALA A 2 6.01 11.97 49.52
N SER A 3 5.48 11.81 48.31
CA SER A 3 4.85 10.56 47.89
C SER A 3 5.87 9.70 47.15
N ASN A 4 5.93 8.40 47.48
CA ASN A 4 6.79 7.46 46.77
C ASN A 4 6.01 6.85 45.61
N ILE A 5 6.63 6.76 44.43
CA ILE A 5 6.09 6.05 43.27
C ILE A 5 6.99 4.87 42.93
N ILE A 6 6.39 3.84 42.34
CA ILE A 6 7.09 2.68 41.79
C ILE A 6 6.94 2.73 40.27
N ALA A 7 8.05 2.85 39.55
CA ALA A 7 8.08 2.76 38.10
C ALA A 7 8.54 1.36 37.69
N ILE A 8 7.78 0.72 36.80
CA ILE A 8 8.05 -0.61 36.23
C ILE A 8 8.23 -0.44 34.73
N VAL A 9 9.39 -0.84 34.20
CA VAL A 9 9.72 -0.76 32.77
C VAL A 9 9.77 -2.18 32.20
N SER A 10 9.00 -2.42 31.14
CA SER A 10 9.04 -3.67 30.38
C SER A 10 9.95 -3.49 29.16
N VAL A 11 10.94 -4.38 29.01
CA VAL A 11 11.91 -4.37 27.92
C VAL A 11 11.82 -5.68 27.14
N ILE A 12 11.72 -5.60 25.82
CA ILE A 12 11.76 -6.77 24.93
C ILE A 12 13.20 -6.95 24.42
N PRO A 13 13.84 -8.11 24.65
CA PRO A 13 15.20 -8.37 24.17
C PRO A 13 15.23 -8.64 22.65
N LYS A 14 16.38 -8.44 22.01
CA LYS A 14 16.63 -9.00 20.67
C LYS A 14 16.71 -10.53 20.75
N ILE A 15 16.57 -11.19 19.60
CA ILE A 15 16.71 -12.66 19.51
C ILE A 15 18.11 -13.06 20.02
N ASN A 16 18.16 -13.96 21.00
CA ASN A 16 19.37 -14.42 21.71
C ASN A 16 20.10 -13.36 22.57
N GLU A 17 19.47 -12.22 22.86
CA GLU A 17 20.04 -11.21 23.76
C GLU A 17 19.66 -11.51 25.21
N THR A 18 20.65 -11.45 26.10
CA THR A 18 20.46 -11.57 27.55
C THR A 18 21.08 -10.37 28.22
N PHE A 19 20.38 -9.82 29.21
CA PHE A 19 20.86 -8.67 29.96
C PHE A 19 21.53 -9.13 31.25
N PRO A 20 22.67 -8.53 31.63
CA PRO A 20 23.35 -8.89 32.85
C PRO A 20 22.51 -8.47 34.08
N SER A 21 22.80 -9.10 35.22
CA SER A 21 21.97 -8.98 36.43
C SER A 21 22.04 -7.62 37.10
N ASP A 22 23.10 -6.88 36.83
CA ASP A 22 23.42 -5.54 37.29
C ASP A 22 23.09 -4.47 36.24
N ASP A 23 22.35 -4.84 35.19
CA ASP A 23 21.90 -3.90 34.18
C ASP A 23 20.85 -2.93 34.74
N THR A 24 20.93 -1.68 34.30
CA THR A 24 20.15 -0.58 34.87
C THR A 24 19.70 0.40 33.81
N LEU A 25 18.51 0.98 33.99
CA LEU A 25 17.99 2.07 33.17
C LEU A 25 17.94 3.36 34.00
N LEU A 26 18.23 4.50 33.38
CA LEU A 26 18.03 5.80 33.99
C LEU A 26 16.65 6.32 33.59
N LEU A 27 15.81 6.61 34.58
CA LEU A 27 14.47 7.15 34.36
C LEU A 27 14.38 8.57 34.89
N PHE A 28 13.83 9.47 34.08
CA PHE A 28 13.44 10.81 34.51
C PHE A 28 11.97 11.06 34.20
N PHE A 29 11.31 11.86 35.01
CA PHE A 29 9.90 12.18 34.91
C PHE A 29 9.73 13.69 34.86
N ALA A 30 8.89 14.13 33.93
CA ALA A 30 8.50 15.53 33.79
C ALA A 30 7.04 15.70 34.25
N SER A 31 6.75 16.82 34.89
CA SER A 31 5.37 17.16 35.26
C SER A 31 4.62 17.78 34.08
N SER A 32 3.32 17.49 33.98
CA SER A 32 2.38 18.23 33.14
C SER A 32 2.13 19.66 33.62
N ASP A 33 2.39 19.93 34.91
CA ASP A 33 2.14 21.22 35.54
C ASP A 33 3.39 22.13 35.42
N LEU A 34 3.17 23.38 35.05
CA LEU A 34 4.21 24.42 35.07
C LEU A 34 4.44 24.96 36.49
N ASP A 35 5.59 25.58 36.70
CA ASP A 35 5.85 26.33 37.92
C ASP A 35 5.08 27.66 37.96
N ARG A 36 5.29 28.44 39.03
CA ARG A 36 4.57 29.72 39.23
C ARG A 36 4.92 30.78 38.18
N ASP A 37 6.05 30.63 37.50
CA ASP A 37 6.56 31.54 36.49
C ASP A 37 6.25 31.04 35.07
N GLY A 38 5.51 29.94 34.93
CA GLY A 38 5.13 29.34 33.65
C GLY A 38 6.23 28.50 33.01
N GLN A 39 7.28 28.14 33.75
CA GLN A 39 8.40 27.33 33.27
C GLN A 39 8.23 25.85 33.63
N GLN A 40 8.97 24.98 32.93
CA GLN A 40 9.00 23.55 33.23
C GLN A 40 9.67 23.27 34.58
N LYS A 41 9.01 22.45 35.40
CA LYS A 41 9.55 22.00 36.70
C LYS A 41 10.80 21.12 36.49
N PRO A 42 11.74 21.11 37.45
CA PRO A 42 12.94 20.28 37.36
C PRO A 42 12.57 18.79 37.32
N LEU A 43 13.25 18.03 36.45
CA LEU A 43 13.04 16.60 36.30
C LEU A 43 13.33 15.84 37.60
N ILE A 44 12.51 14.85 37.91
CA ILE A 44 12.77 13.90 39.00
C ILE A 44 13.15 12.56 38.40
N GLY A 45 14.09 11.83 38.98
CA GLY A 45 14.56 10.59 38.38
C GLY A 45 15.09 9.57 39.37
N GLY A 46 15.35 8.38 38.86
CA GLY A 46 15.91 7.27 39.62
C GLY A 46 16.48 6.19 38.71
N VAL A 47 17.28 5.31 39.29
CA VAL A 47 17.85 4.16 38.61
C VAL A 47 16.85 3.01 38.72
N ALA A 48 16.49 2.40 37.58
CA ALA A 48 15.67 1.21 37.52
C ALA A 48 16.58 -0.03 37.42
N GLU A 49 16.45 -0.93 38.40
CA GLU A 49 17.24 -2.15 38.47
C GLU A 49 16.47 -3.33 37.90
N LEU A 50 17.16 -4.24 37.22
CA LEU A 50 16.56 -5.45 36.68
C LEU A 50 16.13 -6.40 37.82
N ILE A 51 14.85 -6.80 37.85
CA ILE A 51 14.38 -7.77 38.84
C ILE A 51 14.58 -9.20 38.30
N LYS A 52 15.34 -10.01 39.04
CA LYS A 52 15.39 -11.47 38.87
C LYS A 52 14.14 -12.10 39.47
N ASN A 53 13.06 -12.20 38.71
CA ASN A 53 12.02 -13.20 38.97
C ASN A 53 11.19 -13.48 37.72
N GLU A 54 11.17 -14.77 37.36
CA GLU A 54 10.29 -15.46 36.40
C GLU A 54 9.71 -14.57 35.29
N SER A 55 10.59 -14.03 34.45
CA SER A 55 10.18 -13.56 33.14
C SER A 55 9.70 -14.76 32.35
N THR A 56 8.41 -14.82 32.02
CA THR A 56 7.98 -15.42 30.76
C THR A 56 8.97 -14.96 29.69
N ALA A 57 9.50 -15.89 28.90
CA ALA A 57 10.68 -15.74 28.01
C ALA A 57 10.65 -14.57 26.99
N GLU A 58 9.65 -13.68 27.06
CA GLU A 58 9.37 -12.60 26.14
C GLU A 58 9.69 -11.19 26.67
N LYS A 59 9.76 -10.93 28.00
CA LYS A 59 9.96 -9.56 28.54
C LYS A 59 10.80 -9.51 29.84
N TYR A 60 11.78 -8.61 29.90
CA TYR A 60 12.53 -8.24 31.10
C TYR A 60 11.86 -7.08 31.84
N LYS A 61 11.88 -7.09 33.18
CA LYS A 61 11.25 -6.05 34.02
C LYS A 61 12.29 -5.31 34.86
N TYR A 62 12.33 -3.99 34.73
CA TYR A 62 13.15 -3.10 35.55
C TYR A 62 12.27 -2.30 36.49
N VAL A 63 12.72 -2.08 37.73
CA VAL A 63 11.93 -1.36 38.74
C VAL A 63 12.75 -0.26 39.39
N ALA A 64 12.16 0.94 39.47
CA ALA A 64 12.70 2.08 40.20
C ALA A 64 11.71 2.55 41.27
N LYS A 65 12.24 2.95 42.43
CA LYS A 65 11.48 3.66 43.48
C LYS A 65 11.90 5.12 43.49
N ILE A 66 10.95 6.02 43.33
CA ILE A 66 11.24 7.45 43.13
C ILE A 66 10.43 8.28 44.12
N GLN A 67 11.08 9.28 44.71
CA GLN A 67 10.43 10.23 45.61
C GLN A 67 9.91 11.42 44.81
N VAL A 68 8.61 11.70 44.92
CA VAL A 68 7.97 12.83 44.24
C VAL A 68 7.83 14.00 45.24
N PRO A 69 8.47 15.16 44.98
CA PRO A 69 8.36 16.34 45.82
C PRO A 69 6.92 16.87 45.92
N LYS A 70 6.58 17.49 47.07
CA LYS A 70 5.27 18.14 47.25
C LYS A 70 5.13 19.29 46.26
N GLY A 71 4.06 19.29 45.46
CA GLY A 71 3.81 20.31 44.43
C GLY A 71 4.44 20.01 43.07
N PHE A 72 5.03 18.82 42.88
CA PHE A 72 5.52 18.39 41.57
C PHE A 72 4.40 18.35 40.54
N GLY A 73 3.19 17.92 40.92
CA GLY A 73 2.05 17.88 40.01
C GLY A 73 1.84 16.50 39.38
N GLU A 74 0.99 16.43 38.36
CA GLU A 74 0.77 15.21 37.59
C GLU A 74 2.01 14.88 36.74
N ILE A 75 2.36 13.60 36.59
CA ILE A 75 3.47 13.15 35.74
C ILE A 75 2.97 13.05 34.31
N GLY A 76 3.51 13.91 33.44
CA GLY A 76 3.08 14.03 32.05
C GLY A 76 3.93 13.23 31.07
N ALA A 77 5.23 13.05 31.37
CA ALA A 77 6.16 12.33 30.51
C ALA A 77 7.22 11.56 31.30
N VAL A 78 7.75 10.52 30.68
CA VAL A 78 8.90 9.75 31.16
C VAL A 78 10.01 9.77 30.12
N ILE A 79 11.24 9.98 30.57
CA ILE A 79 12.47 9.94 29.78
C ILE A 79 13.21 8.67 30.19
N VAL A 80 13.60 7.86 29.22
CA VAL A 80 14.38 6.64 29.44
C VAL A 80 15.75 6.84 28.79
N GLU A 81 16.81 6.67 29.58
CA GLU A 81 18.19 6.78 29.11
C GLU A 81 18.95 5.48 29.43
N LEU A 82 19.83 5.08 28.50
CA LEU A 82 20.74 3.96 28.67
C LEU A 82 22.14 4.48 29.00
N LYS A 83 22.92 3.66 29.72
CA LYS A 83 24.34 3.89 29.95
C LYS A 83 25.12 3.79 28.63
N ASP A 84 26.27 4.46 28.56
CA ASP A 84 27.07 4.62 27.34
C ASP A 84 27.61 3.29 26.76
N ASP A 85 27.77 2.28 27.62
CA ASP A 85 28.25 0.93 27.33
C ASP A 85 27.13 -0.09 27.06
N SER A 86 25.87 0.34 27.08
CA SER A 86 24.71 -0.54 26.90
C SER A 86 24.33 -0.71 25.42
N SER A 87 23.81 -1.88 25.05
CA SER A 87 23.15 -2.08 23.75
C SER A 87 21.81 -1.33 23.71
N GLU A 88 21.34 -0.95 22.52
CA GLU A 88 20.00 -0.38 22.37
C GLU A 88 18.93 -1.37 22.86
N LYS A 89 17.88 -0.85 23.50
CA LYS A 89 16.82 -1.65 24.12
C LYS A 89 15.45 -1.23 23.59
N PHE A 90 14.58 -2.21 23.36
CA PHE A 90 13.19 -1.94 23.01
C PHE A 90 12.35 -1.79 24.27
N ILE A 91 11.91 -0.56 24.56
CA ILE A 91 11.05 -0.25 25.70
C ILE A 91 9.61 -0.41 25.26
N ASP A 92 8.93 -1.41 25.81
CA ASP A 92 7.54 -1.74 25.49
C ASP A 92 6.59 -0.82 26.26
N THR A 93 6.70 -0.82 27.59
CA THR A 93 5.80 -0.09 28.48
C THR A 93 6.52 0.42 29.72
N VAL A 94 6.15 1.61 30.19
CA VAL A 94 6.52 2.11 31.53
C VAL A 94 5.24 2.33 32.33
N ILE A 95 5.16 1.70 33.49
CA ILE A 95 4.01 1.79 34.40
C ILE A 95 4.47 2.48 35.68
N VAL A 96 3.85 3.61 36.02
CA VAL A 96 4.10 4.32 37.27
C VAL A 96 2.92 4.12 38.20
N ALA A 97 3.12 3.40 39.29
CA ALA A 97 2.11 3.16 40.30
C ALA A 97 2.39 4.00 41.56
N ASN A 98 1.37 4.69 42.06
CA ASN A 98 1.42 5.34 43.36
C ASN A 98 0.76 4.44 44.43
N PRO A 99 1.54 3.85 45.36
CA PRO A 99 1.01 2.94 46.38
C PRO A 99 -0.02 3.59 47.31
N THR A 100 0.04 4.91 47.47
CA THR A 100 -0.82 5.68 48.38
C THR A 100 -2.13 6.16 47.76
N SER A 101 -2.21 6.29 46.43
CA SER A 101 -3.39 6.85 45.75
C SER A 101 -4.09 5.88 44.81
N HIS A 102 -3.62 4.64 44.69
CA HIS A 102 -4.08 3.61 43.73
C HIS A 102 -4.14 4.07 42.27
N ASN A 103 -3.55 5.22 41.95
CA ASN A 103 -3.50 5.75 40.60
C ASN A 103 -2.29 5.14 39.86
N THR A 104 -2.53 4.68 38.64
CA THR A 104 -1.52 4.04 37.81
C THR A 104 -1.46 4.77 36.47
N ILE A 105 -0.28 5.27 36.12
CA ILE A 105 -0.04 5.95 34.84
C ILE A 105 0.70 4.96 33.96
N THR A 106 0.19 4.73 32.75
CA THR A 106 0.83 3.85 31.76
C THR A 106 1.33 4.67 30.59
N PHE A 107 2.63 4.56 30.32
CA PHE A 107 3.27 5.07 29.12
C PHE A 107 3.46 3.89 28.16
N SER A 108 2.75 3.92 27.03
CA SER A 108 2.94 2.96 25.95
C SER A 108 4.09 3.44 25.06
N CYS A 109 5.30 2.98 25.37
CA CYS A 109 6.52 3.46 24.71
C CYS A 109 6.70 2.82 23.34
N THR A 110 6.64 1.49 23.28
CA THR A 110 6.81 0.66 22.07
C THR A 110 7.89 1.19 21.10
N SER A 111 9.07 1.52 21.62
CA SER A 111 10.11 2.23 20.84
C SER A 111 11.52 1.80 21.28
N TRP A 112 12.48 1.91 20.34
CA TRP A 112 13.89 1.69 20.61
C TRP A 112 14.55 2.89 21.29
N VAL A 113 15.23 2.64 22.41
CA VAL A 113 16.09 3.61 23.09
C VAL A 113 17.54 3.24 22.84
N GLN A 114 18.30 4.19 22.31
CA GLN A 114 19.74 4.06 22.04
C GLN A 114 20.58 4.59 23.21
N PRO A 115 21.84 4.11 23.37
CA PRO A 115 22.78 4.69 24.33
C PRO A 115 23.17 6.13 23.95
N LYS A 116 23.47 6.94 24.97
CA LYS A 116 23.90 8.33 24.79
C LYS A 116 25.16 8.47 23.95
N SER A 117 26.05 7.47 23.99
CA SER A 117 27.24 7.41 23.14
C SER A 117 26.92 7.45 21.64
N LEU A 118 25.75 6.93 21.22
CA LEU A 118 25.31 6.94 19.82
C LEU A 118 24.53 8.21 19.46
N ILE A 119 23.82 8.80 20.43
CA ILE A 119 22.98 9.97 20.22
C ILE A 119 23.14 10.96 21.40
N PRO A 120 24.24 11.73 21.45
CA PRO A 120 24.61 12.53 22.62
C PRO A 120 23.65 13.69 22.91
N ASP A 121 23.01 14.25 21.88
CA ASP A 121 22.18 15.45 21.99
C ASP A 121 20.68 15.16 22.10
N GLN A 122 20.25 13.89 22.05
CA GLN A 122 18.83 13.52 21.90
C GLN A 122 18.33 12.68 23.06
N ARG A 123 17.24 13.10 23.69
CA ARG A 123 16.58 12.32 24.76
C ARG A 123 15.31 11.64 24.26
N ARG A 124 15.08 10.40 24.67
CA ARG A 124 13.86 9.66 24.34
C ARG A 124 12.79 9.96 25.39
N VAL A 125 11.81 10.76 24.98
CA VAL A 125 10.70 11.21 25.84
C VAL A 125 9.41 10.51 25.42
N PHE A 126 8.69 9.96 26.39
CA PHE A 126 7.42 9.27 26.21
C PHE A 126 6.33 10.01 26.98
N PHE A 127 5.23 10.35 26.32
CA PHE A 127 4.14 11.12 26.93
C PHE A 127 3.00 10.23 27.42
N SER A 128 2.34 10.67 28.48
CA SER A 128 1.03 10.17 28.89
C SER A 128 -0.03 10.68 27.91
N THR A 129 -1.17 10.00 27.76
CA THR A 129 -2.09 10.02 26.61
C THR A 129 -2.83 11.35 26.30
N LYS A 130 -2.27 12.52 26.55
CA LYS A 130 -2.84 13.82 26.14
C LYS A 130 -1.79 14.78 25.59
N SER A 131 -2.08 15.30 24.38
CA SER A 131 -1.81 16.65 23.86
C SER A 131 -1.08 16.76 22.51
N ASN A 132 -1.13 17.98 21.95
CA ASN A 132 -1.01 18.43 20.56
C ASN A 132 0.29 19.23 20.31
N ILE A 133 0.72 19.43 19.04
CA ILE A 133 1.11 20.72 18.37
C ILE A 133 1.86 20.49 17.02
N GLU A 134 1.95 21.59 16.24
CA GLU A 134 2.30 21.90 14.84
C GLU A 134 3.72 21.66 14.30
N ILE A 135 3.83 21.49 12.97
CA ILE A 135 5.06 21.36 12.17
C ILE A 135 4.95 22.28 10.93
N ASP A 136 6.03 22.97 10.60
CA ASP A 136 6.21 23.82 9.40
C ASP A 136 7.15 23.12 8.39
N PHE A 137 6.94 23.29 7.07
CA PHE A 137 7.68 22.58 6.01
C PHE A 137 8.41 23.47 4.97
N ASP A 138 9.71 23.19 4.84
CA ASP A 138 10.66 23.08 3.70
C ASP A 138 10.38 23.69 2.29
N PRO A 139 11.36 24.43 1.71
CA PRO A 139 11.39 24.78 0.29
C PRO A 139 12.47 24.02 -0.53
N LYS A 140 11.99 23.07 -1.35
CA LYS A 140 12.55 22.59 -2.65
C LYS A 140 13.47 21.35 -2.63
N SER A 141 12.78 20.19 -2.71
CA SER A 141 13.16 18.86 -3.21
C SER A 141 14.40 18.19 -2.61
N GLU A 142 14.14 17.04 -1.96
CA GLU A 142 15.14 16.13 -1.40
C GLU A 142 16.05 15.50 -2.47
N GLN A 143 17.36 15.42 -2.19
CA GLN A 143 18.32 14.68 -3.01
C GLN A 143 18.28 13.19 -2.67
N ARG A 144 18.26 12.31 -3.68
CA ARG A 144 18.32 10.86 -3.45
C ARG A 144 19.69 10.47 -2.85
N SER A 145 19.69 9.98 -1.61
CA SER A 145 20.82 9.25 -1.03
C SER A 145 21.00 7.89 -1.71
N THR A 146 22.24 7.43 -1.84
CA THR A 146 22.58 6.04 -2.25
C THR A 146 22.31 5.03 -1.14
N GLU A 147 22.09 5.50 0.09
CA GLU A 147 21.67 4.68 1.21
C GLU A 147 20.15 4.65 1.33
N SER A 148 19.61 3.65 2.04
CA SER A 148 18.17 3.48 2.24
C SER A 148 17.49 4.80 2.62
N PHE A 149 16.36 5.11 1.99
CA PHE A 149 15.52 6.24 2.39
C PHE A 149 15.29 6.18 3.90
N TYR A 150 15.50 7.30 4.58
CA TYR A 150 15.34 7.36 6.03
C TYR A 150 13.91 6.98 6.38
N VAL A 151 13.77 5.91 7.17
CA VAL A 151 12.53 5.53 7.82
C VAL A 151 12.81 5.58 9.31
N PRO A 152 12.02 6.33 10.12
CA PRO A 152 12.14 6.29 11.56
C PRO A 152 12.23 4.85 12.06
N ARG A 153 13.13 4.57 13.00
CA ARG A 153 13.48 3.18 13.35
C ARG A 153 12.27 2.33 13.77
N ASP A 154 11.28 2.95 14.38
CA ASP A 154 10.02 2.32 14.82
C ASP A 154 9.08 1.97 13.65
N GLU A 155 9.23 2.65 12.51
CA GLU A 155 8.51 2.39 11.24
C GLU A 155 9.30 1.46 10.31
N ALA A 156 10.58 1.19 10.62
CA ALA A 156 11.40 0.26 9.87
C ALA A 156 10.98 -1.19 10.18
N PHE A 157 10.75 -1.98 9.14
CA PHE A 157 10.41 -3.40 9.28
C PHE A 157 11.35 -4.13 10.25
N SER A 158 10.81 -5.08 11.02
CA SER A 158 11.64 -5.98 11.83
C SER A 158 12.60 -6.77 10.94
N GLU A 159 13.74 -7.22 11.48
CA GLU A 159 14.74 -7.97 10.72
C GLU A 159 14.14 -9.23 10.05
N VAL A 160 13.16 -9.86 10.69
CA VAL A 160 12.41 -11.00 10.14
C VAL A 160 11.61 -10.60 8.91
N LYS A 161 10.90 -9.46 8.96
CA LYS A 161 10.14 -8.92 7.82
C LYS A 161 11.08 -8.40 6.73
N GLN A 162 12.18 -7.73 7.07
CA GLN A 162 13.17 -7.25 6.09
C GLN A 162 13.78 -8.39 5.28
N LYS A 163 14.09 -9.53 5.91
CA LYS A 163 14.59 -10.74 5.21
C LYS A 163 13.56 -11.36 4.26
N MET A 164 12.27 -11.05 4.41
CA MET A 164 11.21 -11.47 3.47
C MET A 164 11.13 -10.59 2.22
N PHE A 165 11.73 -9.39 2.23
CA PHE A 165 11.75 -8.49 1.09
C PHE A 165 13.14 -8.50 0.42
N PRO A 166 13.24 -8.80 -0.88
CA PRO A 166 14.53 -8.78 -1.57
C PRO A 166 15.05 -7.34 -1.68
N SER A 167 16.22 -7.08 -1.12
CA SER A 167 17.00 -5.87 -1.34
C SER A 167 17.61 -5.90 -2.74
N ASN A 168 16.87 -5.44 -3.74
CA ASN A 168 17.39 -5.33 -5.11
C ASN A 168 17.50 -3.86 -5.55
N PRO A 169 18.69 -3.24 -5.42
CA PRO A 169 18.93 -1.92 -5.97
C PRO A 169 19.16 -2.04 -7.49
N GLY A 170 18.20 -1.56 -8.27
CA GLY A 170 18.46 -1.01 -9.60
C GLY A 170 18.78 -1.97 -10.75
N LYS A 171 17.74 -2.28 -11.55
CA LYS A 171 17.86 -2.17 -13.02
C LYS A 171 16.62 -1.49 -13.58
N LYS A 172 16.84 -0.45 -14.39
CA LYS A 172 15.80 0.46 -14.92
C LYS A 172 14.88 -0.19 -15.96
N ASP A 173 15.26 -1.32 -16.55
CA ASP A 173 14.43 -2.06 -17.52
C ASP A 173 13.57 -3.13 -16.82
N LYS A 174 12.33 -2.75 -16.48
CA LYS A 174 11.37 -3.58 -15.75
C LYS A 174 10.53 -4.53 -16.63
N LEU A 175 10.63 -4.41 -17.95
CA LEU A 175 9.94 -5.31 -18.88
C LEU A 175 10.84 -6.50 -19.21
N GLY A 176 10.31 -7.73 -19.09
CA GLY A 176 11.02 -8.94 -19.52
C GLY A 176 11.48 -8.81 -20.97
N ALA A 177 12.73 -9.22 -21.26
CA ALA A 177 13.33 -9.01 -22.56
C ALA A 177 12.78 -9.97 -23.64
N LYS A 178 12.20 -11.11 -23.24
CA LYS A 178 11.69 -12.16 -24.12
C LYS A 178 10.16 -12.18 -24.09
N PRO A 179 9.46 -11.89 -25.20
CA PRO A 179 8.00 -12.04 -25.26
C PRO A 179 7.62 -13.52 -25.24
N PHE A 180 6.44 -13.83 -24.67
CA PHE A 180 5.82 -15.14 -24.85
C PHE A 180 5.42 -15.34 -26.32
N THR A 181 5.63 -16.54 -26.86
CA THR A 181 5.22 -16.86 -28.24
C THR A 181 3.76 -17.28 -28.34
N ASP A 182 3.21 -17.86 -27.28
CA ASP A 182 1.85 -18.40 -27.23
C ASP A 182 1.35 -18.50 -25.78
N PHE A 183 0.05 -18.77 -25.61
CA PHE A 183 -0.57 -18.93 -24.30
C PHE A 183 -0.12 -20.18 -23.55
N THR A 184 0.41 -21.20 -24.24
CA THR A 184 0.90 -22.43 -23.60
C THR A 184 2.12 -22.13 -22.75
N GLN A 185 3.02 -21.24 -23.20
CA GLN A 185 4.16 -20.82 -22.39
C GLN A 185 3.74 -20.18 -21.07
N ILE A 186 2.64 -19.41 -21.06
CA ILE A 186 2.09 -18.81 -19.85
C ILE A 186 1.48 -19.90 -18.94
N ASP A 187 0.74 -20.84 -19.51
CA ASP A 187 0.14 -21.97 -18.77
C ASP A 187 1.19 -22.87 -18.11
N LEU A 188 2.29 -23.14 -18.81
CA LEU A 188 3.40 -23.94 -18.30
C LEU A 188 3.99 -23.36 -17.02
N MET A 189 3.98 -22.03 -16.84
CA MET A 189 4.45 -21.38 -15.60
C MET A 189 3.72 -21.87 -14.35
N PHE A 190 2.44 -22.26 -14.49
CA PHE A 190 1.60 -22.72 -13.39
C PHE A 190 1.51 -24.25 -13.30
N ARG A 191 1.58 -24.95 -14.44
CA ARG A 191 1.37 -26.40 -14.49
C ARG A 191 2.64 -27.20 -14.22
N ASP A 192 3.62 -27.06 -15.11
CA ASP A 192 4.83 -27.88 -15.13
C ASP A 192 6.05 -27.09 -14.61
N GLY A 193 5.90 -25.76 -14.54
CA GLY A 193 6.94 -24.81 -14.23
C GLY A 193 7.86 -24.53 -15.42
N ILE A 194 8.65 -23.48 -15.29
CA ILE A 194 9.61 -23.03 -16.31
C ILE A 194 11.03 -23.16 -15.80
N ALA A 195 11.97 -23.41 -16.71
CA ALA A 195 13.39 -23.37 -16.35
C ALA A 195 13.72 -21.97 -15.79
N PRO A 196 14.44 -21.88 -14.65
CA PRO A 196 14.91 -20.63 -14.13
C PRO A 196 15.79 -19.99 -15.19
N PRO A 197 15.55 -18.71 -15.50
CA PRO A 197 16.37 -18.07 -16.51
C PRO A 197 17.82 -17.99 -16.01
N SER A 198 18.77 -18.11 -16.93
CA SER A 198 20.21 -17.92 -16.63
C SER A 198 20.50 -16.55 -16.00
N ASN A 199 19.58 -15.60 -16.17
CA ASN A 199 19.57 -14.31 -15.53
C ASN A 199 18.15 -13.97 -15.02
N PRO A 200 17.94 -13.59 -13.74
CA PRO A 200 16.62 -13.32 -13.16
C PRO A 200 15.78 -12.24 -13.88
N HIS A 201 16.35 -11.51 -14.85
CA HIS A 201 15.66 -10.50 -15.65
C HIS A 201 15.03 -11.01 -16.96
N GLU A 202 15.18 -12.27 -17.34
CA GLU A 202 14.75 -12.72 -18.69
C GLU A 202 13.25 -12.95 -18.83
N ILE A 203 12.53 -13.26 -17.76
CA ILE A 203 11.13 -13.69 -17.84
C ILE A 203 10.21 -12.59 -17.31
N LEU A 204 10.41 -12.12 -16.08
CA LEU A 204 9.71 -10.99 -15.45
C LEU A 204 10.62 -10.42 -14.35
N GLN A 205 10.72 -9.09 -14.21
CA GLN A 205 11.61 -8.46 -13.22
C GLN A 205 11.10 -8.54 -11.78
N PHE A 206 9.91 -9.12 -11.55
CA PHE A 206 9.53 -9.51 -10.19
C PHE A 206 10.51 -10.60 -9.76
N ASN A 207 11.17 -10.40 -8.63
CA ASN A 207 12.11 -11.38 -8.09
C ASN A 207 11.33 -12.61 -7.58
N ILE A 208 10.94 -13.50 -8.50
CA ILE A 208 10.06 -14.65 -8.25
C ILE A 208 10.63 -15.57 -7.16
N ILE A 209 11.96 -15.63 -7.04
CA ILE A 209 12.65 -16.43 -6.04
C ILE A 209 12.30 -15.97 -4.61
N SER A 210 12.05 -14.67 -4.40
CA SER A 210 11.60 -14.16 -3.10
C SER A 210 10.15 -14.54 -2.76
N THR A 211 9.27 -14.62 -3.76
CA THR A 211 7.85 -15.00 -3.58
C THR A 211 7.68 -16.50 -3.35
N LEU A 212 8.55 -17.33 -3.93
CA LEU A 212 8.55 -18.79 -3.72
C LEU A 212 9.02 -19.19 -2.31
N ASN A 213 9.92 -18.42 -1.70
CA ASN A 213 10.40 -18.69 -0.34
C ASN A 213 9.47 -18.14 0.75
N ALA A 214 8.48 -17.32 0.39
CA ALA A 214 7.50 -16.75 1.32
C ALA A 214 6.27 -17.66 1.55
N SER A 215 6.12 -18.76 0.81
CA SER A 215 5.11 -19.77 1.13
C SER A 215 5.59 -20.61 2.32
N ASN A 216 5.23 -20.17 3.52
CA ASN A 216 5.26 -20.99 4.72
C ASN A 216 4.40 -22.24 4.49
N GLN A 217 5.04 -23.34 4.11
CA GLN A 217 4.60 -24.68 4.49
C GLN A 217 5.69 -25.24 5.41
N PRO A 218 5.36 -25.76 6.61
CA PRO A 218 6.32 -26.51 7.39
C PRO A 218 6.81 -27.69 6.54
N ALA A 219 8.13 -27.90 6.51
CA ALA A 219 8.75 -28.95 5.74
C ALA A 219 8.07 -30.31 6.01
N PRO A 220 7.65 -31.08 4.98
CA PRO A 220 7.21 -32.45 5.19
C PRO A 220 8.37 -33.29 5.76
N PRO A 221 8.11 -34.34 6.56
CA PRO A 221 9.15 -35.23 7.03
C PRO A 221 9.90 -35.87 5.86
N PRO A 222 11.19 -36.23 6.04
CA PRO A 222 12.03 -36.72 4.95
C PRO A 222 11.49 -38.04 4.41
N VAL A 223 10.83 -37.99 3.27
CA VAL A 223 10.45 -39.18 2.50
C VAL A 223 11.70 -39.65 1.75
N GLN A 224 12.05 -40.92 1.93
CA GLN A 224 13.21 -41.53 1.27
C GLN A 224 13.11 -41.46 -0.26
N PRO A 225 14.25 -41.35 -0.98
CA PRO A 225 14.24 -41.08 -2.40
C PRO A 225 13.86 -42.33 -3.21
N ILE A 226 12.82 -42.20 -4.05
CA ILE A 226 12.60 -43.08 -5.20
C ILE A 226 13.28 -42.41 -6.41
N PRO A 227 14.15 -43.11 -7.16
CA PRO A 227 14.96 -42.49 -8.20
C PRO A 227 14.16 -42.33 -9.50
N VAL A 228 13.76 -41.10 -9.81
CA VAL A 228 13.41 -40.67 -11.18
C VAL A 228 14.10 -39.33 -11.42
N GLN A 229 15.23 -39.37 -12.13
CA GLN A 229 16.05 -38.28 -12.72
C GLN A 229 16.03 -36.88 -12.02
N PRO A 230 17.10 -36.48 -11.30
CA PRO A 230 17.11 -35.22 -10.55
C PRO A 230 17.83 -34.06 -11.25
N ASN A 231 17.27 -32.86 -11.08
CA ASN A 231 17.94 -31.55 -11.04
C ASN A 231 18.15 -30.76 -12.35
N THR A 232 17.07 -30.40 -13.04
CA THR A 232 16.98 -28.99 -13.47
C THR A 232 16.08 -28.28 -12.46
N PRO A 233 16.54 -27.25 -11.73
CA PRO A 233 15.65 -26.46 -10.90
C PRO A 233 14.55 -25.90 -11.80
N VAL A 234 13.29 -25.89 -11.34
CA VAL A 234 12.15 -25.38 -12.12
C VAL A 234 11.39 -24.40 -11.23
N ILE A 235 11.05 -23.25 -11.80
CA ILE A 235 10.21 -22.23 -11.16
C ILE A 235 8.76 -22.54 -11.50
N LYS A 236 7.96 -22.90 -10.48
CA LYS A 236 6.53 -23.16 -10.64
C LYS A 236 5.72 -22.20 -9.78
N PHE A 237 4.81 -21.47 -10.41
CA PHE A 237 3.93 -20.54 -9.72
C PHE A 237 2.67 -21.25 -9.21
N PRO A 238 2.11 -20.82 -8.06
CA PRO A 238 0.77 -21.25 -7.69
C PRO A 238 -0.22 -20.77 -8.77
N PRO A 239 -1.11 -21.63 -9.27
CA PRO A 239 -2.10 -21.21 -10.26
C PRO A 239 -3.05 -20.17 -9.66
N PRO A 240 -3.32 -19.05 -10.36
CA PRO A 240 -4.37 -18.11 -10.02
C PRO A 240 -5.70 -18.82 -9.75
N GLU A 241 -6.46 -18.32 -8.77
CA GLU A 241 -7.71 -18.95 -8.34
C GLU A 241 -8.73 -19.14 -9.48
N ALA A 242 -8.79 -18.17 -10.41
CA ALA A 242 -9.64 -18.25 -11.60
C ALA A 242 -9.29 -19.46 -12.50
N LEU A 243 -8.00 -19.75 -12.70
CA LEU A 243 -7.55 -20.87 -13.55
C LEU A 243 -7.83 -22.24 -12.93
N LYS A 244 -7.97 -22.33 -11.59
CA LYS A 244 -8.28 -23.60 -10.91
C LYS A 244 -9.69 -24.08 -11.20
N ARG A 245 -10.64 -23.15 -11.39
CA ARG A 245 -12.05 -23.44 -11.65
C ARG A 245 -12.30 -23.67 -13.14
N ASP A 246 -11.87 -22.70 -13.96
CA ASP A 246 -12.00 -22.76 -15.40
C ASP A 246 -10.83 -22.02 -16.07
N LYS A 247 -10.02 -22.80 -16.78
CA LYS A 247 -8.80 -22.35 -17.46
C LYS A 247 -9.06 -21.29 -18.55
N PHE A 248 -10.24 -21.30 -19.16
CA PHE A 248 -10.55 -20.44 -20.30
C PHE A 248 -11.55 -19.33 -19.96
N ASN A 249 -12.06 -19.29 -18.72
CA ASN A 249 -13.07 -18.32 -18.30
C ASN A 249 -12.63 -16.87 -18.53
N TRP A 250 -11.33 -16.57 -18.39
CA TRP A 250 -10.77 -15.23 -18.59
C TRP A 250 -10.94 -14.69 -20.04
N LEU A 251 -11.18 -15.56 -21.03
CA LEU A 251 -11.47 -15.14 -22.40
C LEU A 251 -12.93 -14.72 -22.60
N SER A 252 -13.82 -15.13 -21.69
CA SER A 252 -15.26 -14.88 -21.79
C SER A 252 -15.60 -13.40 -21.61
N ASP A 253 -16.72 -12.98 -22.19
CA ASP A 253 -17.24 -11.63 -22.04
C ASP A 253 -17.95 -11.44 -20.69
N SER A 254 -18.56 -12.52 -20.17
CA SER A 254 -19.18 -12.54 -18.84
C SER A 254 -18.16 -12.35 -17.73
N GLU A 255 -17.01 -13.04 -17.77
CA GLU A 255 -15.95 -12.84 -16.76
C GLU A 255 -15.32 -11.46 -16.88
N PHE A 256 -15.11 -10.97 -18.11
CA PHE A 256 -14.62 -9.61 -18.33
C PHE A 256 -15.54 -8.56 -17.69
N ALA A 257 -16.86 -8.67 -17.88
CA ALA A 257 -17.82 -7.77 -17.25
C ALA A 257 -17.92 -8.00 -15.74
N ARG A 258 -17.97 -9.25 -15.26
CA ARG A 258 -18.05 -9.58 -13.83
C ARG A 258 -16.86 -9.02 -13.04
N GLN A 259 -15.65 -9.03 -13.63
CA GLN A 259 -14.47 -8.48 -12.97
C GLN A 259 -14.55 -6.97 -12.74
N THR A 260 -15.34 -6.24 -13.52
CA THR A 260 -15.54 -4.79 -13.30
C THR A 260 -16.36 -4.47 -12.05
N ILE A 261 -17.12 -5.43 -11.51
CA ILE A 261 -17.95 -5.26 -10.30
C ILE A 261 -17.49 -6.14 -9.13
N ALA A 262 -16.78 -7.23 -9.40
CA ALA A 262 -16.37 -8.22 -8.41
C ALA A 262 -14.99 -8.82 -8.71
N GLY A 263 -14.14 -8.05 -9.39
CA GLY A 263 -12.74 -8.37 -9.63
C GLY A 263 -11.82 -7.55 -8.74
N LEU A 264 -10.63 -7.24 -9.25
CA LEU A 264 -9.60 -6.52 -8.51
C LEU A 264 -9.92 -5.04 -8.33
N ASN A 265 -10.62 -4.43 -9.30
CA ASN A 265 -10.97 -3.01 -9.29
C ASN A 265 -12.48 -2.77 -9.48
N PRO A 266 -13.31 -3.03 -8.45
CA PRO A 266 -14.76 -2.92 -8.54
C PRO A 266 -15.29 -1.47 -8.42
N TYR A 267 -14.42 -0.47 -8.30
CA TYR A 267 -14.80 0.90 -7.91
C TYR A 267 -14.99 1.87 -9.08
N CYS A 268 -14.56 1.50 -10.29
CA CYS A 268 -14.46 2.43 -11.41
C CYS A 268 -15.67 2.39 -12.36
N ILE A 269 -16.49 1.33 -12.33
CA ILE A 269 -17.71 1.26 -13.13
C ILE A 269 -18.76 2.27 -12.62
N GLN A 270 -19.44 2.93 -13.54
CA GLN A 270 -20.40 3.98 -13.24
C GLN A 270 -21.70 3.77 -14.02
N LEU A 271 -22.81 4.21 -13.43
CA LEU A 271 -24.08 4.30 -14.16
C LEU A 271 -24.00 5.40 -15.22
N VAL A 272 -24.50 5.15 -16.44
CA VAL A 272 -24.63 6.17 -17.48
C VAL A 272 -25.72 7.17 -17.07
N LYS A 273 -25.33 8.40 -16.74
CA LYS A 273 -26.25 9.47 -16.30
C LYS A 273 -26.67 10.43 -17.42
N SER A 274 -25.84 10.57 -18.45
CA SER A 274 -26.06 11.48 -19.57
C SER A 274 -25.76 10.78 -20.89
N TRP A 275 -26.59 11.04 -21.90
CA TRP A 275 -26.48 10.47 -23.23
C TRP A 275 -26.68 11.54 -24.31
N PRO A 276 -25.89 11.55 -25.39
CA PRO A 276 -24.73 10.69 -25.68
C PRO A 276 -23.55 10.95 -24.74
N LEU A 277 -22.60 10.01 -24.66
CA LEU A 277 -21.38 10.17 -23.87
C LEU A 277 -20.49 11.28 -24.47
N LYS A 278 -19.98 12.16 -23.61
CA LYS A 278 -19.11 13.28 -23.99
C LYS A 278 -17.91 13.40 -23.06
N SER A 279 -16.78 13.75 -23.64
CA SER A 279 -15.55 14.13 -22.94
C SER A 279 -15.67 15.55 -22.37
N GLU A 280 -15.04 15.81 -21.22
CA GLU A 280 -14.93 17.15 -20.61
C GLU A 280 -13.63 17.86 -21.01
N LEU A 281 -12.68 17.13 -21.60
CA LEU A 281 -11.40 17.66 -22.08
C LEU A 281 -11.53 18.70 -23.21
N ASP A 282 -10.56 19.62 -23.30
CA ASP A 282 -10.53 20.69 -24.29
C ASP A 282 -10.54 20.14 -25.74
N PRO A 283 -11.55 20.48 -26.57
CA PRO A 283 -11.63 19.99 -27.94
C PRO A 283 -10.52 20.49 -28.86
N VAL A 284 -9.87 21.62 -28.54
CA VAL A 284 -8.77 22.16 -29.32
C VAL A 284 -7.52 21.28 -29.17
N GLU A 285 -7.27 20.79 -27.96
CA GLU A 285 -6.10 19.95 -27.66
C GLU A 285 -6.38 18.48 -27.99
N TYR A 286 -7.55 17.96 -27.63
CA TYR A 286 -7.84 16.53 -27.66
C TYR A 286 -8.75 16.08 -28.81
N GLY A 287 -9.29 17.03 -29.60
CA GLY A 287 -10.22 16.77 -30.70
C GLY A 287 -11.69 16.69 -30.24
N PRO A 288 -12.62 16.29 -31.14
CA PRO A 288 -14.05 16.25 -30.84
C PRO A 288 -14.39 15.47 -29.55
N GLN A 289 -15.30 16.02 -28.75
CA GLN A 289 -15.65 15.50 -27.42
C GLN A 289 -16.66 14.36 -27.47
N GLU A 290 -17.41 14.21 -28.55
CA GLU A 290 -18.46 13.21 -28.69
C GLU A 290 -17.86 11.80 -28.72
N SER A 291 -18.46 10.86 -27.98
CA SER A 291 -18.09 9.45 -28.09
C SER A 291 -18.45 8.87 -29.46
N ALA A 292 -17.69 7.86 -29.89
CA ALA A 292 -18.02 7.03 -31.04
C ALA A 292 -19.20 6.07 -30.80
N PHE A 293 -19.68 5.93 -29.56
CA PHE A 293 -20.94 5.23 -29.28
C PHE A 293 -22.14 6.08 -29.68
N THR A 294 -22.68 5.82 -30.87
CA THR A 294 -23.93 6.44 -31.33
C THR A 294 -25.15 5.66 -30.81
N THR A 295 -26.30 6.32 -30.72
CA THR A 295 -27.56 5.68 -30.30
C THR A 295 -27.90 4.50 -31.21
N GLU A 296 -27.69 4.62 -32.52
CA GLU A 296 -27.98 3.56 -33.50
C GLU A 296 -27.09 2.35 -33.29
N LEU A 297 -25.79 2.58 -33.00
CA LEU A 297 -24.85 1.50 -32.73
C LEU A 297 -25.21 0.77 -31.43
N VAL A 298 -25.50 1.51 -30.37
CA VAL A 298 -25.87 0.91 -29.07
C VAL A 298 -27.21 0.19 -29.18
N GLN A 299 -28.21 0.76 -29.86
CA GLN A 299 -29.49 0.11 -30.10
C GLN A 299 -29.31 -1.23 -30.83
N LYS A 300 -28.44 -1.27 -31.85
CA LYS A 300 -28.12 -2.51 -32.57
C LYS A 300 -27.49 -3.57 -31.65
N LEU A 301 -26.67 -3.16 -30.69
CA LEU A 301 -25.97 -4.07 -29.78
C LEU A 301 -26.88 -4.60 -28.67
N ILE A 302 -27.80 -3.78 -28.16
CA ILE A 302 -28.82 -4.18 -27.17
C ILE A 302 -29.88 -5.07 -27.83
N GLY A 303 -30.18 -4.84 -29.12
CA GLY A 303 -31.22 -5.54 -29.85
C GLY A 303 -32.57 -4.81 -29.75
N SER A 304 -33.67 -5.54 -29.98
CA SER A 304 -35.02 -4.94 -30.09
C SER A 304 -35.83 -4.95 -28.79
N SER A 305 -35.31 -5.53 -27.71
CA SER A 305 -36.08 -5.77 -26.48
C SER A 305 -36.33 -4.50 -25.66
N ILE A 306 -35.47 -3.49 -25.79
CA ILE A 306 -35.56 -2.22 -25.07
C ILE A 306 -34.89 -1.12 -25.89
N THR A 307 -35.42 0.09 -25.84
CA THR A 307 -34.76 1.25 -26.45
C THR A 307 -33.59 1.76 -25.60
N VAL A 308 -32.63 2.46 -26.20
CA VAL A 308 -31.51 3.06 -25.44
C VAL A 308 -32.01 4.01 -24.36
N GLU A 309 -33.02 4.82 -24.68
CA GLU A 309 -33.63 5.79 -23.77
C GLU A 309 -34.31 5.09 -22.58
N GLU A 310 -35.06 4.01 -22.83
CA GLU A 310 -35.66 3.20 -21.76
C GLU A 310 -34.59 2.48 -20.93
N ALA A 311 -33.53 1.97 -21.54
CA ALA A 311 -32.43 1.33 -20.82
C ALA A 311 -31.74 2.31 -19.85
N ILE A 312 -31.55 3.56 -20.27
CA ILE A 312 -31.02 4.62 -19.39
C ILE A 312 -32.01 4.94 -18.27
N ALA A 313 -33.30 5.11 -18.59
CA ALA A 313 -34.34 5.40 -17.60
C ALA A 313 -34.46 4.28 -16.54
N GLN A 314 -34.33 3.03 -16.96
CA GLN A 314 -34.31 1.84 -16.08
C GLN A 314 -32.96 1.59 -15.42
N LYS A 315 -31.96 2.46 -15.63
CA LYS A 315 -30.59 2.34 -15.08
C LYS A 315 -29.87 1.04 -15.46
N LYS A 316 -30.08 0.56 -16.69
CA LYS A 316 -29.48 -0.66 -17.24
C LYS A 316 -28.18 -0.43 -18.01
N LEU A 317 -27.77 0.82 -18.25
CA LEU A 317 -26.51 1.13 -18.93
C LEU A 317 -25.43 1.60 -17.96
N PHE A 318 -24.27 0.96 -18.04
CA PHE A 318 -23.10 1.26 -17.23
C PHE A 318 -21.89 1.51 -18.12
N VAL A 319 -20.96 2.34 -17.64
CA VAL A 319 -19.74 2.68 -18.35
C VAL A 319 -18.54 2.56 -17.42
N LEU A 320 -17.46 1.96 -17.94
CA LEU A 320 -16.13 2.07 -17.38
C LEU A 320 -15.38 3.11 -18.22
N ASP A 321 -15.26 4.32 -17.69
CA ASP A 321 -14.71 5.47 -18.42
C ASP A 321 -13.29 5.83 -17.95
N TYR A 322 -12.31 5.46 -18.77
CA TYR A 322 -10.92 5.87 -18.64
C TYR A 322 -10.48 6.82 -19.74
N HIS A 323 -11.42 7.37 -20.52
CA HIS A 323 -11.10 8.26 -21.62
C HIS A 323 -10.40 9.51 -21.11
N ASP A 324 -11.09 10.32 -20.30
CA ASP A 324 -10.59 11.64 -19.90
C ASP A 324 -9.36 11.52 -18.99
N THR A 325 -9.35 10.50 -18.14
CA THR A 325 -8.23 10.20 -17.23
C THR A 325 -6.95 9.86 -17.99
N LEU A 326 -7.03 9.05 -19.06
CA LEU A 326 -5.85 8.57 -19.76
C LEU A 326 -5.46 9.42 -20.96
N MET A 327 -6.40 10.15 -21.57
CA MET A 327 -6.17 10.90 -22.80
C MET A 327 -4.99 11.86 -22.71
N GLN A 328 -4.84 12.52 -21.56
CA GLN A 328 -3.78 13.49 -21.26
C GLN A 328 -2.36 12.88 -21.28
N TYR A 329 -2.26 11.55 -21.17
CA TYR A 329 -1.01 10.81 -21.18
C TYR A 329 -0.76 10.06 -22.49
N VAL A 330 -1.76 9.97 -23.38
CA VAL A 330 -1.69 9.13 -24.60
C VAL A 330 -0.50 9.54 -25.48
N GLU A 331 -0.31 10.83 -25.73
CA GLU A 331 0.81 11.31 -26.55
C GLU A 331 2.16 11.00 -25.91
N LYS A 332 2.31 11.30 -24.62
CA LYS A 332 3.54 11.07 -23.85
C LYS A 332 3.92 9.59 -23.78
N VAL A 333 2.94 8.69 -23.63
CA VAL A 333 3.20 7.25 -23.57
C VAL A 333 3.51 6.70 -24.97
N ARG A 334 2.90 7.24 -26.02
CA ARG A 334 3.14 6.80 -27.40
C ARG A 334 4.46 7.32 -28.00
N SER A 335 5.05 8.37 -27.43
CA SER A 335 6.40 8.83 -27.83
C SER A 335 7.51 7.91 -27.30
N ILE A 336 7.20 7.11 -26.26
CA ILE A 336 8.11 6.07 -25.76
C ILE A 336 8.14 4.88 -26.72
N LYS A 337 9.32 4.32 -26.95
CA LYS A 337 9.51 3.21 -27.90
C LYS A 337 8.81 1.94 -27.38
N ARG A 338 8.07 1.26 -28.26
CA ARG A 338 7.35 -0.01 -28.00
C ARG A 338 6.19 0.08 -27.00
N THR A 339 5.66 1.27 -26.74
CA THR A 339 4.52 1.48 -25.86
C THR A 339 3.34 2.05 -26.65
N THR A 340 2.13 1.79 -26.16
CA THR A 340 0.90 2.34 -26.71
C THR A 340 -0.08 2.57 -25.58
N LEU A 341 -0.90 3.60 -25.73
CA LEU A 341 -1.98 3.95 -24.81
C LEU A 341 -3.15 4.50 -25.63
N TYR A 342 -4.36 4.33 -25.11
CA TYR A 342 -5.58 4.95 -25.62
C TYR A 342 -6.40 5.48 -24.43
N GLY A 343 -7.21 6.50 -24.66
CA GLY A 343 -8.37 6.75 -23.80
C GLY A 343 -9.43 5.70 -24.13
N SER A 344 -9.98 5.01 -23.12
CA SER A 344 -10.95 3.94 -23.35
C SER A 344 -12.27 4.17 -22.63
N ARG A 345 -13.38 3.90 -23.30
CA ARG A 345 -14.70 3.73 -22.67
C ARG A 345 -15.23 2.35 -22.96
N THR A 346 -15.69 1.65 -21.93
CA THR A 346 -16.37 0.36 -22.10
C THR A 346 -17.80 0.49 -21.66
N LEU A 347 -18.73 0.19 -22.57
CA LEU A 347 -20.16 0.26 -22.29
C LEU A 347 -20.68 -1.14 -21.95
N PHE A 348 -21.51 -1.22 -20.92
CA PHE A 348 -22.12 -2.44 -20.43
C PHE A 348 -23.64 -2.29 -20.32
N PHE A 349 -24.32 -3.42 -20.47
CA PHE A 349 -25.77 -3.55 -20.31
C PHE A 349 -26.08 -4.55 -19.21
N LEU A 350 -26.98 -4.17 -18.31
CA LEU A 350 -27.52 -5.04 -17.27
C LEU A 350 -28.70 -5.83 -17.84
N ASN A 351 -28.50 -7.15 -17.95
CA ASN A 351 -29.50 -8.07 -18.43
C ASN A 351 -30.58 -8.32 -17.35
N ASP A 352 -31.70 -8.92 -17.75
CA ASP A 352 -32.80 -9.23 -16.83
C ASP A 352 -32.49 -10.38 -15.86
N ASP A 353 -31.41 -11.12 -16.08
CA ASP A 353 -30.89 -12.17 -15.18
C ASP A 353 -29.85 -11.64 -14.18
N ASP A 354 -29.81 -10.31 -13.99
CA ASP A 354 -28.88 -9.59 -13.12
C ASP A 354 -27.39 -9.76 -13.49
N THR A 355 -27.09 -10.24 -14.71
CA THR A 355 -25.73 -10.29 -15.23
C THR A 355 -25.39 -9.06 -16.06
N LEU A 356 -24.09 -8.71 -16.08
CA LEU A 356 -23.58 -7.59 -16.85
C LEU A 356 -22.95 -8.10 -18.16
N SER A 357 -23.39 -7.56 -19.30
CA SER A 357 -22.85 -7.87 -20.63
C SER A 357 -22.07 -6.68 -21.20
N PRO A 358 -20.86 -6.87 -21.74
CA PRO A 358 -20.17 -5.80 -22.45
C PRO A 358 -20.80 -5.57 -23.83
N LEU A 359 -21.21 -4.34 -24.13
CA LEU A 359 -21.74 -3.97 -25.44
C LEU A 359 -20.60 -3.62 -26.42
N GLY A 360 -19.58 -2.93 -25.93
CA GLY A 360 -18.43 -2.56 -26.74
C GLY A 360 -17.39 -1.73 -26.00
N ILE A 361 -16.28 -1.48 -26.67
CA ILE A 361 -15.14 -0.71 -26.20
C ILE A 361 -14.81 0.35 -27.25
N GLU A 362 -14.88 1.62 -26.85
CA GLU A 362 -14.30 2.73 -27.59
C GLU A 362 -12.82 2.87 -27.21
N LEU A 363 -11.94 2.93 -28.21
CA LEU A 363 -10.54 3.33 -28.04
C LEU A 363 -10.29 4.63 -28.80
N THR A 364 -9.75 5.63 -28.12
CA THR A 364 -9.50 6.96 -28.65
C THR A 364 -8.04 7.37 -28.49
N ARG A 365 -7.51 8.04 -29.52
CA ARG A 365 -6.19 8.65 -29.57
C ARG A 365 -6.38 10.12 -29.94
N PRO A 366 -5.71 11.06 -29.26
CA PRO A 366 -5.82 12.47 -29.59
C PRO A 366 -5.18 12.78 -30.96
N PRO A 367 -5.40 13.98 -31.52
CA PRO A 367 -4.62 14.49 -32.62
C PRO A 367 -3.13 14.44 -32.28
N MET A 368 -2.34 13.75 -33.10
CA MET A 368 -0.89 13.67 -32.89
C MET A 368 -0.16 13.31 -34.18
N ALA A 369 1.10 13.74 -34.30
CA ALA A 369 1.95 13.49 -35.48
C ALA A 369 1.29 13.87 -36.81
N GLY A 370 0.61 15.03 -36.85
CA GLY A 370 -0.09 15.55 -38.02
C GLY A 370 -1.36 14.78 -38.42
N LYS A 371 -1.79 13.78 -37.62
CA LYS A 371 -3.03 13.03 -37.85
C LYS A 371 -4.14 13.56 -36.95
N PRO A 372 -5.40 13.60 -37.44
CA PRO A 372 -6.53 13.99 -36.62
C PRO A 372 -6.77 12.98 -35.49
N GLN A 373 -7.68 13.32 -34.57
CA GLN A 373 -8.17 12.40 -33.56
C GLN A 373 -8.63 11.10 -34.24
N TRP A 374 -8.25 9.96 -33.65
CA TRP A 374 -8.72 8.65 -34.09
C TRP A 374 -9.52 8.03 -32.96
N LYS A 375 -10.72 7.55 -33.26
CA LYS A 375 -11.56 6.79 -32.33
C LYS A 375 -12.30 5.70 -33.06
N GLN A 376 -12.49 4.56 -32.40
CA GLN A 376 -13.23 3.43 -32.97
C GLN A 376 -13.88 2.60 -31.85
N VAL A 377 -15.10 2.12 -32.10
CA VAL A 377 -15.79 1.15 -31.24
C VAL A 377 -15.54 -0.26 -31.74
N PHE A 378 -15.15 -1.15 -30.84
CA PHE A 378 -15.05 -2.59 -31.03
C PHE A 378 -16.14 -3.27 -30.20
N SER A 379 -16.84 -4.23 -30.77
CA SER A 379 -17.94 -4.94 -30.11
C SER A 379 -17.74 -6.46 -30.18
N PRO A 380 -18.40 -7.24 -29.29
CA PRO A 380 -18.43 -8.69 -29.40
C PRO A 380 -18.86 -9.13 -30.79
N SER A 381 -18.12 -10.08 -31.37
CA SER A 381 -18.36 -10.56 -32.72
C SER A 381 -17.96 -12.02 -32.87
N THR A 382 -18.69 -12.75 -33.72
CA THR A 382 -18.39 -14.12 -34.13
C THR A 382 -17.50 -14.20 -35.37
N GLN A 383 -17.42 -13.12 -36.16
CA GLN A 383 -16.50 -13.06 -37.31
C GLN A 383 -15.05 -13.06 -36.84
N ALA A 384 -14.22 -13.95 -37.39
CA ALA A 384 -12.86 -14.23 -36.92
C ALA A 384 -12.00 -12.97 -36.67
N THR A 385 -11.91 -12.07 -37.66
CA THR A 385 -11.11 -10.83 -37.52
C THR A 385 -11.64 -9.93 -36.40
N ASN A 386 -12.95 -9.67 -36.38
CA ASN A 386 -13.57 -8.81 -35.39
C ASN A 386 -13.55 -9.44 -33.99
N ALA A 387 -13.63 -10.76 -33.88
CA ALA A 387 -13.48 -11.48 -32.61
C ALA A 387 -12.08 -11.28 -32.01
N TRP A 388 -11.03 -11.28 -32.84
CA TRP A 388 -9.67 -10.96 -32.38
C TRP A 388 -9.49 -9.48 -32.04
N LEU A 389 -10.05 -8.57 -32.84
CA LEU A 389 -10.04 -7.14 -32.52
C LEU A 389 -10.77 -6.85 -31.20
N TRP A 390 -11.89 -7.52 -30.95
CA TRP A 390 -12.61 -7.45 -29.67
C TRP A 390 -11.74 -7.90 -28.49
N ARG A 391 -11.06 -9.05 -28.62
CA ARG A 391 -10.14 -9.55 -27.59
C ARG A 391 -8.98 -8.59 -27.34
N LEU A 392 -8.42 -7.98 -28.38
CA LEU A 392 -7.38 -6.96 -28.25
C LEU A 392 -7.89 -5.68 -27.59
N ALA A 393 -9.12 -5.26 -27.89
CA ALA A 393 -9.75 -4.13 -27.22
C ALA A 393 -9.94 -4.39 -25.72
N LYS A 394 -10.41 -5.59 -25.34
CA LYS A 394 -10.48 -6.02 -23.92
C LYS A 394 -9.10 -5.99 -23.26
N ALA A 395 -8.06 -6.47 -23.93
CA ALA A 395 -6.69 -6.44 -23.40
C ALA A 395 -6.19 -5.00 -23.15
N HIS A 396 -6.52 -4.05 -24.04
CA HIS A 396 -6.23 -2.63 -23.80
C HIS A 396 -6.96 -2.10 -22.57
N VAL A 397 -8.26 -2.35 -22.44
CA VAL A 397 -9.05 -1.92 -21.27
C VAL A 397 -8.51 -2.53 -19.99
N LEU A 398 -8.14 -3.82 -19.98
CA LEU A 398 -7.55 -4.47 -18.80
C LEU A 398 -6.18 -3.88 -18.42
N ALA A 399 -5.38 -3.46 -19.41
CA ALA A 399 -4.12 -2.77 -19.14
C ALA A 399 -4.37 -1.37 -18.54
N HIS A 400 -5.36 -0.64 -19.06
CA HIS A 400 -5.80 0.65 -18.52
C HIS A 400 -6.31 0.50 -17.08
N ASP A 401 -7.21 -0.46 -16.85
CA ASP A 401 -7.79 -0.77 -15.54
C ASP A 401 -6.72 -1.17 -14.54
N SER A 402 -5.77 -2.03 -14.93
CA SER A 402 -4.64 -2.43 -14.07
C SER A 402 -3.76 -1.25 -13.67
N CYS A 403 -3.54 -0.30 -14.58
CA CYS A 403 -2.77 0.92 -14.33
C CYS A 403 -3.48 1.82 -13.32
N VAL A 404 -4.77 2.09 -13.55
CA VAL A 404 -5.61 2.90 -12.65
C VAL A 404 -5.72 2.21 -11.28
N HIS A 405 -5.97 0.91 -11.25
CA HIS A 405 -6.02 0.12 -10.04
C HIS A 405 -4.72 0.25 -9.24
N GLN A 406 -3.56 -0.03 -9.83
CA GLN A 406 -2.29 -0.05 -9.08
C GLN A 406 -1.81 1.34 -8.68
N LEU A 407 -1.88 2.33 -9.59
CA LEU A 407 -1.29 3.65 -9.36
C LEU A 407 -2.22 4.60 -8.61
N VAL A 408 -3.54 4.43 -8.75
CA VAL A 408 -4.54 5.33 -8.18
C VAL A 408 -5.26 4.65 -7.04
N ILE A 409 -6.02 3.58 -7.31
CA ILE A 409 -6.95 3.00 -6.33
C ILE A 409 -6.18 2.33 -5.19
N HIS A 410 -5.40 1.29 -5.48
CA HIS A 410 -4.64 0.52 -4.49
C HIS A 410 -3.67 1.40 -3.70
N TRP A 411 -3.00 2.35 -4.37
CA TRP A 411 -2.10 3.29 -3.70
C TRP A 411 -2.84 4.26 -2.79
N ASN A 412 -4.05 4.72 -3.14
CA ASN A 412 -4.89 5.56 -2.27
C ASN A 412 -5.58 4.76 -1.15
N GLU A 413 -5.81 3.47 -1.36
CA GLU A 413 -6.40 2.57 -0.38
C GLU A 413 -5.40 2.13 0.70
N ASN A 414 -4.10 2.25 0.46
CA ASN A 414 -3.08 1.93 1.45
C ASN A 414 -3.13 2.87 2.65
N ASN A 415 -3.60 2.34 3.79
CA ASN A 415 -3.74 3.05 5.05
C ASN A 415 -2.40 3.48 5.69
N GLU A 416 -1.29 2.90 5.27
CA GLU A 416 0.05 3.26 5.75
C GLU A 416 0.56 4.57 5.12
N LEU A 417 -0.04 5.01 4.01
CA LEU A 417 0.30 6.25 3.32
C LEU A 417 -0.49 7.44 3.90
N LYS A 418 -0.18 7.77 5.16
CA LYS A 418 -0.88 8.76 6.01
C LYS A 418 -1.07 10.14 5.34
N ASN A 419 -0.20 10.54 4.42
CA ASN A 419 -0.29 11.82 3.69
C ASN A 419 -1.33 11.84 2.55
N ARG A 420 -2.08 10.75 2.32
CA ARG A 420 -3.06 10.63 1.22
C ARG A 420 -4.50 10.44 1.69
N ARG A 421 -4.77 10.57 3.00
CA ARG A 421 -6.13 10.63 3.56
C ARG A 421 -6.26 11.86 4.46
N GLY A 422 -7.35 12.61 4.32
CA GLY A 422 -7.62 13.77 5.16
C GLY A 422 -7.92 13.33 6.59
N ALA A 423 -7.68 14.21 7.56
CA ALA A 423 -8.06 13.96 8.95
C ALA A 423 -9.60 13.86 9.06
N GLY A 424 -10.11 12.63 9.01
CA GLY A 424 -11.55 12.34 9.05
C GLY A 424 -12.07 11.71 7.76
N LEU A 425 -12.15 10.37 7.73
CA LEU A 425 -13.02 9.51 6.90
C LEU A 425 -13.62 10.10 5.59
N VAL A 426 -12.80 10.67 4.71
CA VAL A 426 -13.16 10.85 3.29
C VAL A 426 -11.88 10.69 2.44
N PRO A 427 -11.87 9.82 1.41
CA PRO A 427 -10.73 9.68 0.50
C PRO A 427 -10.45 11.02 -0.21
N TYR A 428 -9.17 11.41 -0.33
CA TYR A 428 -8.78 12.61 -1.09
C TYR A 428 -9.13 12.43 -2.57
N GLU A 429 -9.80 13.43 -3.13
CA GLU A 429 -10.08 13.50 -4.58
C GLU A 429 -8.89 14.01 -5.40
N VAL A 430 -7.75 14.33 -4.76
CA VAL A 430 -6.56 14.98 -5.36
C VAL A 430 -5.95 14.22 -6.54
N LEU A 431 -6.18 12.91 -6.66
CA LEU A 431 -5.77 12.12 -7.83
C LEU A 431 -6.88 11.87 -8.85
N LYS A 432 -8.11 12.33 -8.57
CA LYS A 432 -9.15 12.42 -9.58
C LYS A 432 -8.87 13.67 -10.42
N PRO A 433 -8.96 13.59 -11.76
CA PRO A 433 -8.79 14.74 -12.66
C PRO A 433 -9.71 15.95 -12.38
N THR A 434 -10.72 15.78 -11.53
CA THR A 434 -11.77 16.76 -11.22
C THR A 434 -11.55 17.57 -9.92
N SER A 435 -10.43 17.38 -9.20
CA SER A 435 -10.22 18.02 -7.89
C SER A 435 -9.58 19.41 -7.96
N GLY A 436 -10.05 20.35 -7.14
CA GLY A 436 -9.48 21.70 -6.96
C GLY A 436 -8.26 21.74 -6.01
N PHE A 437 -7.60 22.90 -5.90
CA PHE A 437 -6.33 23.07 -5.16
C PHE A 437 -6.45 23.09 -3.62
N GLY A 438 -5.57 22.34 -2.94
CA GLY A 438 -5.22 22.52 -1.51
C GLY A 438 -5.17 21.24 -0.66
N VAL A 439 -4.12 21.07 0.16
CA VAL A 439 -3.99 20.03 1.21
C VAL A 439 -3.63 20.73 2.52
N THR A 440 -4.40 20.46 3.58
CA THR A 440 -4.05 20.85 4.96
C THR A 440 -3.78 19.57 5.76
N GLY A 441 -2.54 19.38 6.19
CA GLY A 441 -2.08 18.17 6.88
C GLY A 441 -2.21 18.25 8.41
N LYS A 442 -2.26 17.09 9.08
CA LYS A 442 -1.71 16.81 10.43
C LYS A 442 -1.99 15.36 10.88
N GLY A 443 -0.95 14.66 11.32
CA GLY A 443 -0.98 13.38 12.07
C GLY A 443 0.39 13.10 12.68
N VAL A 444 0.47 12.80 13.98
CA VAL A 444 1.71 12.79 14.80
C VAL A 444 2.04 11.37 15.33
N PRO A 445 3.31 10.94 15.37
CA PRO A 445 3.75 9.67 15.96
C PRO A 445 3.84 9.68 17.50
N TYR A 446 3.80 8.50 18.13
CA TYR A 446 3.74 8.26 19.58
C TYR A 446 5.03 8.57 20.37
N SER A 447 6.12 8.90 19.69
CA SER A 447 7.42 9.21 20.29
C SER A 447 8.04 10.41 19.57
N VAL A 448 8.67 11.30 20.33
CA VAL A 448 9.47 12.38 19.75
C VAL A 448 10.86 12.35 20.34
N SER A 449 11.78 12.74 19.48
CA SER A 449 13.17 12.93 19.79
C SER A 449 13.42 14.42 19.89
N THR A 450 13.74 14.90 21.09
CA THR A 450 14.12 16.29 21.31
C THR A 450 15.61 16.40 21.46
#